data_AF-A0A382T2M3-F1
#
_entry.id   AF-A0A382T2M3-F1
#
_cell.length_a   1.000
_cell.length_b   1.000
_cell.length_c   1.000
_cell.angle_alpha   90.00
_cell.angle_beta   90.00
_cell.angle_gamma   90.00
#
_symmetry.space_group_name_H-M   'P 1'
#
loop_
_entity.id
_entity.type
_entity.pdbx_description
1 polymer ?
#
loop_
_entity_poly.entity_id
_entity_poly.type
_entity_poly.pdbx_seq_one_letter_code
_entity_poly.pdbx_strand_id
1 'polypeptide(L)'
;MSPLHVKAPIKYFTLIFIATLMLFAKGYDPNWESLDSRPTPQWYKDAKFGVFIHWGLYSVPAWGPKGSYAEWYLKGLQRGDSL
;
A
#
# COMPACT_ATOMS: atom_id res chain seq x y z
N MET A 1 -2.12 -60.22 10.44
CA MET A 1 -1.39 -59.01 10.90
C MET A 1 -1.35 -58.02 9.74
N SER A 2 -2.32 -57.13 9.63
CA SER A 2 -2.31 -56.06 8.62
C SER A 2 -1.59 -54.83 9.18
N PRO A 3 -0.75 -54.14 8.38
CA PRO A 3 -0.01 -52.99 8.86
C PRO A 3 -0.94 -51.78 8.97
N LEU A 4 -1.01 -51.20 10.16
CA LEU A 4 -1.68 -49.92 10.44
C LEU A 4 -1.10 -48.85 9.51
N HIS A 5 -1.95 -48.38 8.58
CA HIS A 5 -1.61 -47.41 7.54
C HIS A 5 -1.42 -46.01 8.18
N VAL A 6 -0.17 -45.67 8.53
CA VAL A 6 0.24 -44.33 8.98
C VAL A 6 0.22 -43.34 7.80
N LYS A 7 -0.97 -42.98 7.29
CA LYS A 7 -1.16 -41.94 6.24
C LYS A 7 -2.00 -40.75 6.73
N ALA A 8 -2.51 -40.83 7.95
CA ALA A 8 -3.32 -39.82 8.61
C ALA A 8 -2.60 -38.50 9.00
N PRO A 9 -1.36 -38.49 9.53
CA PRO A 9 -0.87 -37.32 10.27
C PRO A 9 -0.60 -36.10 9.38
N ILE A 10 -0.13 -36.32 8.16
CA ILE A 10 0.21 -35.24 7.22
C ILE A 10 -1.06 -34.51 6.75
N LYS A 11 -2.17 -35.22 6.50
CA LYS A 11 -3.40 -34.61 6.00
C LYS A 11 -4.03 -33.67 7.03
N TYR A 12 -4.06 -34.10 8.29
CA TYR A 12 -4.56 -33.27 9.39
C TYR A 12 -3.62 -32.09 9.67
N PHE A 13 -2.31 -32.29 9.57
CA PHE A 13 -1.33 -31.21 9.69
C PHE A 13 -1.52 -30.13 8.63
N THR A 14 -1.68 -30.50 7.36
CA THR A 14 -1.96 -29.54 6.27
C THR A 14 -3.30 -28.81 6.49
N LEU A 15 -4.34 -29.51 6.95
CA LEU A 15 -5.63 -28.89 7.23
C LEU A 15 -5.55 -27.87 8.38
N ILE A 16 -4.85 -28.22 9.47
CA ILE A 16 -4.63 -27.33 10.62
C ILE A 16 -3.79 -26.13 10.21
N PHE A 17 -2.75 -26.33 9.40
CA PHE A 17 -1.90 -25.24 8.90
C PHE A 17 -2.70 -24.24 8.06
N ILE A 18 -3.53 -24.73 7.12
CA ILE A 18 -4.38 -23.87 6.29
C ILE A 18 -5.44 -23.15 7.14
N ALA A 19 -6.09 -23.84 8.09
CA ALA A 19 -7.07 -23.22 8.99
C ALA A 19 -6.42 -22.13 9.86
N THR A 20 -5.19 -22.34 10.30
CA THR A 20 -4.41 -21.38 11.08
C THR A 20 -4.06 -20.15 10.24
N LEU A 21 -3.66 -20.32 8.98
CA LEU A 21 -3.42 -19.20 8.04
C LEU A 21 -4.68 -18.36 7.79
N MET A 22 -5.87 -18.98 7.69
CA MET A 22 -7.13 -18.23 7.54
C MET A 22 -7.48 -17.39 8.76
N LEU A 23 -7.12 -17.84 9.98
CA LEU A 23 -7.31 -17.06 11.21
C LEU A 23 -6.44 -15.80 11.27
N PHE A 24 -5.32 -15.76 10.56
CA PHE A 24 -4.44 -14.58 10.47
C PHE A 24 -4.82 -13.61 9.36
N ALA A 25 -5.80 -13.94 8.50
CA ALA A 25 -6.30 -13.03 7.47
C ALA A 25 -7.26 -12.00 8.09
N LYS A 26 -6.72 -10.92 8.66
CA LYS A 26 -7.52 -9.82 9.20
C LYS A 26 -8.07 -8.96 8.06
N GLY A 27 -9.39 -9.00 7.86
CA GLY A 27 -10.13 -8.04 7.03
C GLY A 27 -10.33 -6.71 7.77
N TYR A 28 -10.60 -5.65 7.00
CA TYR A 28 -10.96 -4.33 7.54
C TYR A 28 -12.38 -3.99 7.12
N ASP A 29 -13.14 -3.44 8.05
CA ASP A 29 -14.47 -2.89 7.79
C ASP A 29 -14.34 -1.44 7.29
N PRO A 30 -15.31 -0.92 6.51
CA PRO A 30 -15.29 0.45 6.01
C PRO A 30 -15.72 1.46 7.11
N ASN A 31 -15.13 1.38 8.29
CA ASN A 31 -15.29 2.34 9.40
C ASN A 31 -13.94 2.74 9.99
N TRP A 32 -13.89 3.90 10.67
CA TRP A 32 -12.65 4.49 11.16
C TRP A 32 -12.00 3.63 12.24
N GLU A 33 -12.80 3.07 13.14
CA GLU A 33 -12.33 2.23 14.25
C GLU A 33 -11.55 1.02 13.73
N SER A 34 -12.03 0.38 12.66
CA SER A 34 -11.36 -0.75 12.01
C SER A 34 -10.11 -0.31 11.24
N LEU A 35 -10.22 0.76 10.43
CA LEU A 35 -9.13 1.24 9.58
C LEU A 35 -7.96 1.83 10.37
N ASP A 36 -8.19 2.46 11.50
CA ASP A 36 -7.12 3.02 12.34
C ASP A 36 -6.37 1.96 13.13
N SER A 37 -6.95 0.75 13.26
CA SER A 37 -6.25 -0.40 13.85
C SER A 37 -5.13 -1.00 12.98
N ARG A 38 -4.96 -0.50 11.75
CA ARG A 38 -3.93 -0.94 10.80
C ARG A 38 -2.54 -0.51 11.24
N PRO A 39 -1.61 -1.43 11.54
CA PRO A 39 -0.25 -1.04 11.83
C PRO A 39 0.44 -0.54 10.56
N THR A 40 1.27 0.51 10.69
CA THR A 40 2.17 0.91 9.61
C THR A 40 3.12 -0.26 9.26
N PRO A 41 3.21 -0.67 7.98
CA PRO A 41 4.07 -1.78 7.58
C PRO A 41 5.52 -1.59 8.04
N GLN A 42 6.15 -2.66 8.51
CA GLN A 42 7.49 -2.59 9.09
C GLN A 42 8.52 -2.06 8.07
N TRP A 43 8.45 -2.51 6.81
CA TRP A 43 9.33 -2.05 5.74
C TRP A 43 9.29 -0.52 5.55
N TYR A 44 8.10 0.10 5.68
CA TYR A 44 7.94 1.55 5.51
C TYR A 44 8.61 2.30 6.67
N LYS A 45 8.46 1.77 7.89
CA LYS A 45 9.18 2.29 9.05
C LYS A 45 10.68 2.12 8.88
N ASP A 46 11.16 1.03 8.30
CA ASP A 46 12.58 0.72 8.16
C ASP A 46 13.27 1.47 7.02
N ALA A 47 12.55 1.84 5.96
CA ALA A 47 13.13 2.46 4.77
C ALA A 47 13.83 3.81 5.03
N LYS A 48 13.29 4.63 5.95
CA LYS A 48 13.75 5.98 6.38
C LYS A 48 13.91 7.07 5.30
N PHE A 49 14.16 6.70 4.06
CA PHE A 49 14.43 7.58 2.94
C PHE A 49 13.62 7.12 1.72
N GLY A 50 13.05 8.09 1.00
CA GLY A 50 12.31 7.87 -0.22
C GLY A 50 12.47 9.04 -1.17
N VAL A 51 12.35 8.77 -2.47
CA VAL A 51 12.39 9.80 -3.53
C VAL A 51 10.97 10.02 -4.02
N PHE A 52 10.51 11.27 -4.01
CA PHE A 52 9.23 11.63 -4.58
C PHE A 52 9.42 12.32 -5.93
N ILE A 53 8.73 11.82 -6.95
CA ILE A 53 8.81 12.31 -8.33
C ILE A 53 7.49 13.00 -8.67
N HIS A 54 7.56 14.32 -8.92
CA HIS A 54 6.48 15.08 -9.55
C HIS A 54 6.74 15.16 -11.04
N TRP A 55 6.08 14.28 -11.81
CA TRP A 55 6.19 14.25 -13.26
C TRP A 55 4.82 14.20 -13.92
N GLY A 56 4.60 15.06 -14.92
CA GLY A 56 3.35 15.15 -15.67
C GLY A 56 3.45 16.17 -16.81
N LEU A 57 2.32 16.52 -17.43
CA LEU A 57 2.32 17.46 -18.57
C LEU A 57 2.90 18.83 -18.23
N TYR A 58 2.78 19.29 -16.99
CA TYR A 58 3.39 20.52 -16.48
C TYR A 58 4.93 20.51 -16.54
N SER A 59 5.56 19.34 -16.64
CA SER A 59 7.02 19.22 -16.80
C SER A 59 7.50 19.64 -18.20
N VAL A 60 6.61 19.72 -19.19
CA VAL A 60 6.94 20.22 -20.54
C VAL A 60 7.21 21.73 -20.54
N PRO A 61 6.30 22.61 -20.05
CA PRO A 61 6.58 24.03 -19.94
C PRO A 61 7.59 24.36 -18.83
N ALA A 62 7.70 23.51 -17.79
CA ALA A 62 8.67 23.63 -16.70
C ALA A 62 8.74 25.04 -16.09
N TRP A 63 7.57 25.68 -15.90
CA TRP A 63 7.47 27.09 -15.54
C TRP A 63 6.43 27.34 -14.45
N GLY A 64 6.71 28.32 -13.59
CA GLY A 64 5.78 28.90 -12.61
C GLY A 64 6.36 30.22 -12.07
N PRO A 65 5.53 31.19 -11.63
CA PRO A 65 6.04 32.40 -10.98
C PRO A 65 6.90 32.08 -9.76
N LYS A 66 7.79 33.01 -9.38
CA LYS A 66 8.57 32.87 -8.14
C LYS A 66 7.62 32.73 -6.94
N GLY A 67 7.84 31.70 -6.13
CA GLY A 67 6.98 31.39 -4.97
C GLY A 67 5.75 30.55 -5.30
N SER A 68 5.60 30.10 -6.55
CA SER A 68 4.60 29.13 -6.97
C SER A 68 5.21 27.75 -7.24
N TYR A 69 4.35 26.79 -7.51
CA TYR A 69 4.68 25.41 -7.82
C TYR A 69 4.42 25.12 -9.31
N ALA A 70 5.44 24.65 -10.03
CA ALA A 70 5.35 24.43 -11.47
C ALA A 70 4.31 23.35 -11.85
N GLU A 71 4.03 22.39 -10.96
CA GLU A 71 2.98 21.40 -11.19
C GLU A 71 1.56 21.99 -11.24
N TRP A 72 1.39 23.25 -10.81
CA TRP A 72 0.14 24.01 -10.91
C TRP A 72 0.02 24.86 -12.17
N TYR A 73 0.86 24.63 -13.19
CA TYR A 73 0.90 25.39 -14.44
C TYR A 73 -0.48 25.68 -15.05
N LEU A 74 -1.36 24.67 -15.18
CA LEU A 74 -2.70 24.85 -15.75
C LEU A 74 -3.57 25.83 -14.94
N LYS A 75 -3.49 25.76 -13.61
CA LYS A 75 -4.23 26.67 -12.74
C LYS A 75 -3.72 28.10 -12.87
N GLY A 76 -2.41 28.29 -13.01
CA GLY A 76 -1.81 29.58 -13.31
C GLY A 76 -2.32 30.16 -14.63
N LEU A 77 -2.34 29.36 -15.69
CA LEU A 77 -2.88 29.75 -17.00
C LEU A 77 -4.35 30.19 -16.91
N GLN A 78 -5.17 29.43 -16.19
CA GLN A 78 -6.60 29.74 -16.02
C GLN A 78 -6.85 31.05 -15.26
N ARG A 79 -5.92 31.44 -14.38
CA ARG A 79 -6.03 32.65 -13.56
C ARG A 79 -5.38 33.88 -14.19
N GLY A 80 -4.58 33.70 -15.24
CA GLY A 80 -3.74 34.77 -15.79
C GLY A 80 -2.51 35.08 -14.93
N ASP A 81 -2.25 34.28 -13.89
CA ASP A 81 -1.10 34.43 -12.98
C ASP A 81 0.19 33.85 -13.58
N SER A 82 0.11 33.25 -14.77
CA SER A 82 1.21 32.50 -15.40
C SER A 82 2.11 33.34 -16.30
N LEU A 83 2.17 34.65 -16.09
CA LEU A 83 3.10 35.57 -16.76
C LEU A 83 4.00 36.25 -15.72
#